data_AF-A0A8H9P0Y0-F1
#
_entry.id   AF-A0A8H9P0Y0-F1
#
_cell.length_a   1.000
_cell.length_b   1.000
_cell.length_c   1.000
_cell.angle_alpha   90.00
_cell.angle_beta   90.00
_cell.angle_gamma   90.00
#
_symmetry.space_group_name_H-M   'P 1'
#
loop_
_entity.id
_entity.type
_entity.pdbx_description
1 polymer ?
#
loop_
_entity_poly.entity_id
_entity_poly.type
_entity_poly.pdbx_seq_one_letter_code
_entity_poly.pdbx_strand_id
1 'polypeptide(L)'
;GDVVSQVIEGAYEVLGIFDRVEEKRDAMQSLLLPPPAQQALAKAALTYRFGEDHQPVTESQILSPRRWQDESNDLWTTYQRIQENLIKGGLSGRNAKGGRSHTRAVRGIDGDVKLNRALWVMAEAMLTQLQ
;
A
#
# COMPACT_ATOMS: atom_id res chain seq x y z
N GLY A 1 -3.05 -31.37 -26.00
CA GLY A 1 -3.16 -31.00 -24.58
C GLY A 1 -4.29 -30.01 -24.49
N ASP A 2 -5.33 -30.33 -23.72
CA ASP A 2 -6.58 -29.59 -23.74
C ASP A 2 -6.41 -28.23 -23.06
N VAL A 3 -6.24 -27.20 -23.89
CA VAL A 3 -6.10 -25.81 -23.49
C VAL A 3 -7.30 -25.37 -22.65
N VAL A 4 -8.48 -25.96 -22.87
CA VAL A 4 -9.70 -25.65 -22.13
C VAL A 4 -9.59 -26.10 -20.68
N SER A 5 -9.08 -27.30 -20.42
CA SER A 5 -8.86 -27.81 -19.06
C SER A 5 -7.82 -26.99 -18.29
N GLN A 6 -6.71 -26.54 -18.94
CA GLN A 6 -5.70 -25.68 -18.31
C GLN A 6 -6.23 -24.27 -17.99
N VAL A 7 -7.11 -23.73 -18.83
CA VAL A 7 -7.76 -22.43 -18.59
C VAL A 7 -8.76 -22.50 -17.45
N ILE A 8 -9.52 -23.59 -17.36
CA ILE A 8 -10.48 -23.82 -16.27
C ILE A 8 -9.77 -24.01 -14.92
N GLU A 9 -8.71 -24.82 -14.89
CA GLU A 9 -7.92 -25.06 -13.67
C GLU A 9 -7.19 -23.79 -13.20
N GLY A 10 -6.59 -23.03 -14.12
CA GLY A 10 -6.03 -21.70 -13.81
C GLY A 10 -7.07 -20.70 -13.31
N ALA A 11 -8.32 -20.76 -13.80
CA ALA A 11 -9.40 -19.93 -13.28
C ALA A 11 -9.78 -20.31 -11.84
N TYR A 12 -9.80 -21.61 -11.48
CA TYR A 12 -10.07 -22.04 -10.10
C TYR A 12 -8.95 -21.68 -9.12
N GLU A 13 -7.68 -21.76 -9.53
CA GLU A 13 -6.55 -21.29 -8.71
C GLU A 13 -6.62 -19.77 -8.47
N VAL A 14 -6.97 -19.02 -9.51
CA VAL A 14 -7.14 -17.57 -9.43
C VAL A 14 -8.32 -17.19 -8.52
N LEU A 15 -9.44 -17.93 -8.58
CA LEU A 15 -10.59 -17.74 -7.68
C LEU A 15 -10.20 -17.96 -6.21
N GLY A 16 -9.46 -19.02 -5.90
CA GLY A 16 -9.00 -19.28 -4.52
C GLY A 16 -8.01 -18.23 -3.99
N ILE A 17 -7.31 -17.51 -4.86
CA ILE A 17 -6.48 -16.35 -4.47
C ILE A 17 -7.37 -15.16 -4.13
N PHE A 18 -8.43 -14.91 -4.92
CA PHE A 18 -9.36 -13.81 -4.66
C PHE A 18 -10.09 -13.96 -3.34
N ASP A 19 -10.57 -15.16 -2.99
CA ASP A 19 -11.26 -15.41 -1.72
C ASP A 19 -10.35 -15.06 -0.53
N ARG A 20 -9.08 -15.49 -0.57
CA ARG A 20 -8.10 -15.18 0.49
C ARG A 20 -7.80 -13.69 0.57
N VAL A 21 -7.73 -12.99 -0.56
CA VAL A 21 -7.53 -11.53 -0.59
C VAL A 21 -8.74 -10.81 0.01
N GLU A 22 -9.95 -11.28 -0.27
CA GLU A 22 -11.18 -10.72 0.30
C GLU A 22 -11.26 -10.95 1.81
N GLU A 23 -10.99 -12.16 2.29
CA GLU A 23 -10.93 -12.46 3.73
C GLU A 23 -9.91 -11.56 4.46
N LYS A 24 -8.73 -11.37 3.87
CA LYS A 24 -7.70 -10.49 4.44
C LYS A 24 -8.12 -9.02 4.40
N ARG A 25 -8.76 -8.57 3.33
CA ARG A 25 -9.34 -7.22 3.24
C ARG A 25 -10.33 -7.00 4.39
N ASP A 26 -11.27 -7.91 4.58
CA ASP A 26 -12.32 -7.78 5.59
C ASP A 26 -11.74 -7.80 7.01
N ALA A 27 -10.74 -8.64 7.26
CA ALA A 27 -10.00 -8.66 8.51
C ALA A 27 -9.26 -7.34 8.78
N MET A 28 -8.62 -6.76 7.75
CA MET A 28 -7.95 -5.46 7.86
C MET A 28 -8.95 -4.30 8.05
N GLN A 29 -10.11 -4.34 7.40
CA GLN A 29 -11.18 -3.36 7.57
C GLN A 29 -11.78 -3.38 8.98
N SER A 30 -11.78 -4.54 9.62
CA SER A 30 -12.28 -4.73 10.98
C SER A 30 -11.28 -4.26 12.06
N LEU A 31 -10.02 -4.02 11.69
CA LEU A 31 -8.96 -3.65 12.64
C LEU A 31 -8.67 -2.14 12.58
N LEU A 32 -9.07 -1.41 13.62
CA LEU A 32 -8.68 0.00 13.79
C LEU A 32 -7.19 0.12 14.11
N LEU A 33 -6.46 0.92 13.33
CA LEU A 33 -5.06 1.23 13.60
C LEU A 33 -4.93 2.44 14.52
N PRO A 34 -4.31 2.30 15.70
CA PRO A 34 -3.95 3.45 16.51
C PRO A 34 -2.91 4.32 15.78
N PRO A 35 -2.84 5.63 16.05
CA PRO A 35 -1.96 6.54 15.33
C PRO A 35 -0.48 6.11 15.25
N PRO A 36 0.15 5.55 16.31
CA PRO A 36 1.53 5.07 16.22
C PRO A 36 1.71 3.93 15.22
N ALA A 37 0.71 3.06 15.09
CA ALA A 37 0.73 1.95 14.14
C ALA A 37 0.57 2.46 12.70
N GLN A 38 -0.32 3.44 12.46
CA GLN A 38 -0.42 4.11 11.16
C GLN A 38 0.91 4.77 10.75
N GLN A 39 1.57 5.45 11.69
CA GLN A 39 2.88 6.07 11.46
C GLN A 39 3.96 5.02 11.17
N ALA A 40 3.97 3.89 11.88
CA ALA A 40 4.92 2.81 11.64
C ALA A 40 4.76 2.23 10.22
N LEU A 41 3.53 1.99 9.77
CA LEU A 41 3.24 1.53 8.41
C LEU A 41 3.72 2.54 7.37
N ALA A 42 3.39 3.82 7.57
CA ALA A 42 3.80 4.90 6.69
C ALA A 42 5.34 5.03 6.60
N LYS A 43 6.03 4.96 7.74
CA LYS A 43 7.50 5.00 7.79
C LYS A 43 8.13 3.83 7.04
N ALA A 44 7.64 2.61 7.24
CA ALA A 44 8.11 1.43 6.53
C ALA A 44 7.90 1.57 5.01
N ALA A 45 6.74 2.08 4.60
CA ALA A 45 6.39 2.33 3.21
C ALA A 45 7.30 3.39 2.54
N LEU A 46 7.58 4.50 3.22
CA LEU A 46 8.52 5.52 2.72
C LEU A 46 9.92 4.98 2.56
N THR A 47 10.38 4.22 3.57
CA THR A 47 11.70 3.59 3.57
C THR A 47 11.85 2.61 2.41
N TYR A 48 10.84 1.78 2.17
CA TYR A 48 10.86 0.85 1.03
C TYR A 48 10.90 1.59 -0.31
N ARG A 49 10.16 2.69 -0.45
CA ARG A 49 10.05 3.41 -1.72
C ARG A 49 11.26 4.29 -2.04
N PHE A 50 11.76 5.03 -1.05
CA PHE A 50 12.73 6.10 -1.24
C PHE A 50 14.09 5.80 -0.61
N GLY A 51 14.19 4.73 0.19
CA GLY A 51 15.36 4.45 1.01
C GLY A 51 15.38 5.23 2.32
N GLU A 52 16.45 5.03 3.08
CA GLU A 52 16.68 5.71 4.37
C GLU A 52 17.40 7.06 4.19
N ASP A 53 18.20 7.21 3.12
CA ASP A 53 19.07 8.36 2.92
C ASP A 53 18.30 9.69 2.76
N HIS A 54 17.23 9.68 1.96
CA HIS A 54 16.44 10.88 1.70
C HIS A 54 15.00 10.55 1.32
N GLN A 55 14.05 10.98 2.15
CA GLN A 55 12.63 10.87 1.88
C GLN A 55 12.05 12.25 1.55
N PRO A 56 11.48 12.45 0.35
CA PRO A 56 11.02 13.77 -0.08
C PRO A 56 9.73 14.23 0.62
N VAL A 57 9.01 13.32 1.27
CA VAL A 57 7.72 13.55 1.93
C VAL A 57 7.69 12.86 3.29
N THR A 58 6.79 13.31 4.17
CA THR A 58 6.63 12.78 5.53
C THR A 58 5.54 11.69 5.59
N GLU A 59 5.52 10.95 6.70
CA GLU A 59 4.49 9.96 7.02
C GLU A 59 3.10 10.60 7.02
N SER A 60 2.96 11.79 7.63
CA SER A 60 1.69 12.53 7.66
C SER A 60 1.16 12.89 6.27
N GLN A 61 2.05 13.20 5.32
CA GLN A 61 1.64 13.51 3.95
C GLN A 61 1.09 12.30 3.21
N ILE A 62 1.67 11.10 3.41
CA ILE A 62 1.17 9.88 2.77
C ILE A 62 -0.01 9.25 3.52
N LEU A 63 -0.22 9.63 4.79
CA LEU A 63 -1.41 9.34 5.58
C LEU A 63 -2.54 10.35 5.35
N SER A 64 -2.32 11.41 4.58
CA SER A 64 -3.38 12.37 4.27
C SER A 64 -4.26 11.81 3.14
N PRO A 65 -5.58 11.64 3.36
CA PRO A 65 -6.47 11.12 2.33
C PRO A 65 -6.60 12.12 1.17
N ARG A 66 -6.69 11.61 -0.06
CA ARG A 66 -6.89 12.46 -1.25
C ARG A 66 -8.34 12.92 -1.41
N ARG A 67 -9.28 12.16 -0.85
CA ARG A 67 -10.70 12.49 -0.77
C ARG A 67 -11.12 12.40 0.69
N TRP A 68 -11.89 13.39 1.15
CA TRP A 68 -12.33 13.47 2.54
C TRP A 68 -13.22 12.30 2.98
N GLN A 69 -13.85 11.58 2.03
CA GLN A 69 -14.62 10.37 2.34
C GLN A 69 -13.77 9.14 2.73
N ASP A 70 -12.44 9.19 2.52
CA ASP A 70 -11.51 8.07 2.80
C ASP A 70 -10.80 8.25 4.17
N GLU A 71 -11.51 8.77 5.18
CA GLU A 71 -10.92 9.13 6.49
C GLU A 71 -10.85 7.96 7.49
N SER A 72 -11.37 6.77 7.14
CA SER A 72 -11.34 5.64 8.06
C SER A 72 -9.91 5.27 8.47
N ASN A 73 -9.76 4.96 9.75
CA ASN A 73 -8.48 4.65 10.39
C ASN A 73 -8.25 3.14 10.55
N ASP A 74 -9.05 2.31 9.88
CA ASP A 74 -8.78 0.88 9.80
C ASP A 74 -7.52 0.57 8.97
N LEU A 75 -6.97 -0.63 9.17
CA LEU A 75 -5.74 -1.07 8.51
C LEU A 75 -5.88 -1.07 6.98
N TRP A 76 -7.02 -1.50 6.46
CA TRP A 76 -7.25 -1.55 5.02
C TRP A 76 -7.25 -0.15 4.40
N THR A 77 -8.04 0.77 4.96
CA THR A 77 -8.13 2.15 4.48
C THR A 77 -6.78 2.87 4.62
N THR A 78 -6.05 2.63 5.71
CA THR A 78 -4.71 3.20 5.91
C THR A 78 -3.72 2.68 4.87
N TYR A 79 -3.71 1.37 4.60
CA TYR A 79 -2.88 0.76 3.56
C TYR A 79 -3.21 1.35 2.18
N GLN A 80 -4.49 1.41 1.82
CA GLN A 80 -4.96 1.95 0.54
C GLN A 80 -4.56 3.41 0.35
N ARG A 81 -4.70 4.22 1.39
CA ARG A 81 -4.31 5.64 1.38
C ARG A 81 -2.82 5.83 1.14
N ILE A 82 -1.99 5.04 1.82
CA ILE A 82 -0.52 5.03 1.61
C ILE A 82 -0.22 4.60 0.17
N GLN A 83 -0.79 3.50 -0.29
CA GLN A 83 -0.60 2.96 -1.63
C GLN A 83 -0.95 3.98 -2.71
N GLU A 84 -2.11 4.62 -2.60
CA GLU A 84 -2.58 5.61 -3.55
C GLU A 84 -1.64 6.81 -3.60
N ASN A 85 -1.25 7.32 -2.42
CA ASN A 85 -0.36 8.45 -2.31
C ASN A 85 1.02 8.17 -2.91
N LEU A 86 1.51 6.95 -2.72
CA LEU A 86 2.80 6.57 -3.25
C LEU A 86 2.73 6.33 -4.76
N ILE A 87 1.75 5.58 -5.26
CA ILE A 87 1.65 5.25 -6.69
C ILE A 87 1.34 6.47 -7.53
N LYS A 88 0.33 7.27 -7.15
CA LYS A 88 -0.06 8.44 -7.92
C LYS A 88 1.00 9.55 -7.87
N GLY A 89 1.77 9.63 -6.78
CA GLY A 89 2.73 10.72 -6.58
C GLY A 89 2.06 12.09 -6.59
N GLY A 90 2.80 13.15 -6.93
CA GLY A 90 2.29 14.53 -6.94
C GLY A 90 2.21 15.19 -5.56
N LEU A 91 2.69 14.53 -4.51
CA LEU A 91 2.85 15.15 -3.19
C LEU A 91 3.99 16.16 -3.22
N SER A 92 3.74 17.36 -2.71
CA SER A 92 4.76 18.38 -2.50
C SER A 92 5.80 17.90 -1.49
N GLY A 93 7.07 18.05 -1.83
CA GLY A 93 8.17 17.54 -1.02
C GLY A 93 9.45 18.34 -1.20
N ARG A 94 10.54 17.88 -0.58
CA ARG A 94 11.88 18.47 -0.74
C ARG A 94 12.86 17.48 -1.35
N ASN A 95 13.73 17.96 -2.24
CA ASN A 95 14.84 17.15 -2.74
C ASN A 95 15.98 17.08 -1.72
N ALA A 96 17.00 16.25 -1.98
CA ALA A 96 18.16 16.09 -1.09
C ALA A 96 18.96 17.38 -0.86
N LYS A 97 18.80 18.40 -1.72
CA LYS A 97 19.41 19.73 -1.58
C LYS A 97 18.50 20.75 -0.88
N GLY A 98 17.34 20.32 -0.35
CA GLY A 98 16.35 21.16 0.33
C GLY A 98 15.44 21.97 -0.60
N GLY A 99 15.59 21.87 -1.92
CA GLY A 99 14.75 22.55 -2.90
C GLY A 99 13.35 21.95 -3.01
N ARG A 100 12.37 22.77 -3.42
CA ARG A 100 10.99 22.34 -3.66
C ARG A 100 10.95 21.28 -4.77
N SER A 101 10.16 20.24 -4.55
CA SER A 101 9.95 19.15 -5.51
C SER A 101 8.55 18.54 -5.35
N HIS A 102 8.18 17.63 -6.25
CA HIS A 102 7.01 16.78 -6.09
C HIS A 102 7.43 15.31 -6.25
N THR A 103 6.79 14.42 -5.50
CA THR A 103 6.93 12.97 -5.71
C THR A 103 6.46 12.62 -7.11
N ARG A 104 7.16 11.69 -7.77
CA ARG A 104 6.77 11.21 -9.09
C ARG A 104 5.76 10.08 -8.95
N ALA A 105 4.88 9.91 -9.93
CA ALA A 105 4.09 8.69 -10.04
C ALA A 105 5.03 7.50 -10.25
N VAL A 106 4.68 6.34 -9.70
CA VAL A 106 5.33 5.08 -10.09
C VAL A 106 4.94 4.80 -11.54
N ARG A 107 5.91 4.35 -12.34
CA ARG A 107 5.73 4.09 -13.77
C ARG A 107 6.17 2.67 -14.08
N GLY A 108 5.35 1.98 -14.87
CA GLY A 108 5.62 0.62 -15.31
C GLY A 108 5.01 -0.41 -14.35
N ILE A 109 4.47 -1.48 -14.95
CA ILE A 109 3.74 -2.54 -14.25
C ILE A 109 4.61 -3.18 -13.16
N ASP A 110 5.89 -3.42 -13.44
CA ASP A 110 6.80 -4.06 -12.49
C ASP A 110 7.03 -3.23 -11.23
N GLY A 111 7.09 -1.89 -11.36
CA GLY A 111 7.24 -0.98 -10.23
C GLY A 111 5.98 -0.92 -9.38
N ASP A 112 4.82 -0.84 -10.04
CA ASP A 112 3.51 -0.82 -9.39
C ASP A 112 3.24 -2.12 -8.63
N VAL A 113 3.48 -3.27 -9.26
CA VAL A 113 3.30 -4.60 -8.67
C VAL A 113 4.23 -4.81 -7.48
N LYS A 114 5.51 -4.43 -7.59
CA LYS A 114 6.47 -4.58 -6.47
C LYS A 114 6.12 -3.72 -5.28
N LEU A 115 5.71 -2.46 -5.50
CA LEU A 115 5.31 -1.58 -4.41
C LEU A 115 4.00 -2.08 -3.77
N ASN A 116 2.99 -2.42 -4.57
CA ASN A 116 1.73 -2.97 -4.08
C ASN A 116 1.95 -4.23 -3.23
N ARG A 117 2.76 -5.17 -3.72
CA ARG A 117 3.06 -6.40 -2.98
C ARG A 117 3.76 -6.13 -1.65
N ALA A 118 4.74 -5.22 -1.64
CA ALA A 118 5.45 -4.88 -0.41
C ALA A 118 4.52 -4.24 0.62
N LEU A 119 3.67 -3.29 0.19
CA LEU A 119 2.70 -2.64 1.06
C LEU A 119 1.65 -3.62 1.61
N TRP A 120 1.19 -4.57 0.78
CA TRP A 120 0.28 -5.63 1.21
C TRP A 120 0.91 -6.51 2.29
N VAL A 121 2.16 -6.98 2.09
CA VAL A 121 2.87 -7.80 3.08
C VAL A 121 3.08 -7.04 4.39
N MET A 122 3.39 -5.74 4.34
CA MET A 122 3.49 -4.91 5.54
C MET A 122 2.15 -4.84 6.29
N ALA A 123 1.05 -4.68 5.57
CA ALA A 123 -0.29 -4.67 6.17
C ALA A 123 -0.65 -6.03 6.78
N GLU A 124 -0.39 -7.15 6.10
CA GLU A 124 -0.61 -8.50 6.65
C GLU A 124 0.23 -8.77 7.91
N ALA A 125 1.47 -8.32 7.92
CA ALA A 125 2.34 -8.43 9.10
C ALA A 125 1.76 -7.65 10.29
N MET A 126 1.26 -6.43 10.05
CA MET A 126 0.59 -5.65 11.09
C MET A 126 -0.72 -6.28 11.57
N LEU A 127 -1.53 -6.81 10.66
CA LEU A 127 -2.76 -7.54 11.00
C LEU A 127 -2.44 -8.69 11.96
N THR A 128 -1.40 -9.47 11.65
CA THR A 128 -0.97 -10.61 12.46
C THR A 128 -0.40 -10.20 13.83
N GLN A 129 0.24 -9.03 13.93
CA GLN A 129 0.83 -8.53 15.18
C GLN A 129 -0.18 -7.88 16.13
N LEU A 130 -1.32 -7.42 15.62
CA LEU A 130 -2.33 -6.67 16.37
C LEU A 130 -3.61 -7.47 16.66
N GLN A 131 -3.70 -8.70 16.15
CA GLN A 131 -4.69 -9.71 16.50
C GLN A 131 -4.17 -10.61 17.62
#